data_AF-A0A1S3P3Y6-F1
#
_entry.id   AF-A0A1S3P3Y6-F1
#
_cell.length_a   1.000
_cell.length_b   1.000
_cell.length_c   1.000
_cell.angle_alpha   90.00
_cell.angle_beta   90.00
_cell.angle_gamma   90.00
#
_symmetry.space_group_name_H-M   'P 1'
#
loop_
_entity.id
_entity.type
_entity.pdbx_description
1 polymer ?
#
loop_
_entity_poly.entity_id
_entity_poly.type
_entity_poly.pdbx_seq_one_letter_code
_entity_poly.pdbx_strand_id
1 'polypeptide(L)'
;MVLHSALFRVNMAASIVSQTVARGLRGASANHLFLDKFKCARVSSRRWLNLQEYQSKKLMQESGVTVQRFYVADNAPDALQAAKRLGAKEIVLKAQILAGGRGKGVFDSGLKGGVHLTKDPSVVGELAKKMLGYSLTTKQTPKEGVKVKTVMVAEALDITRETYFAILMDRACNGPVMVGSPQGGMDIEEVADKTPELIFKEVIDIFEGVRDDQALRMAANLGFKGPLERQAADQIKRLYDLFLKVDATQVEVNPLGETPEGQVVCFDAKINFDDNAEFRQKAVFAMDDMSESDPTEMEAAKWDLKYIGLDGNIACFVNGAGLAMATCDIIDLHGGKPANFLDLGGGVKEKQVYEAFKLLTADPKVEAILVNIFGGIVNCAIIANGITKACRELELKVPLVVRLEGQHYCFWDTTRPVTIRSFPGTNARMNIPTGVMDRCIQVAVGVECMTSILDMTEFASTHGSSSGVQ
;
A
#
# COMPACT_ATOMS: atom_id res chain seq x y z
N MET A 1 22.11 -52.20 -24.58
CA MET A 1 22.18 -52.40 -26.04
C MET A 1 21.28 -51.34 -26.67
N VAL A 2 21.84 -50.18 -27.03
CA VAL A 2 22.41 -49.88 -28.38
C VAL A 2 21.26 -49.44 -29.30
N LEU A 3 21.16 -48.23 -29.87
CA LEU A 3 22.08 -47.17 -30.34
C LEU A 3 21.28 -45.82 -30.21
N HIS A 4 21.70 -44.72 -29.53
CA HIS A 4 22.71 -43.70 -29.89
C HIS A 4 22.64 -43.23 -31.37
N SER A 5 22.76 -41.97 -31.80
CA SER A 5 22.92 -40.65 -31.17
C SER A 5 23.14 -39.58 -32.27
N ALA A 6 22.73 -38.33 -32.00
CA ALA A 6 23.38 -37.04 -32.33
C ALA A 6 23.61 -36.59 -33.80
N LEU A 7 23.22 -35.35 -34.12
CA LEU A 7 24.09 -34.14 -34.13
C LEU A 7 23.23 -32.90 -34.49
N PHE A 8 22.91 -32.01 -33.55
CA PHE A 8 23.62 -30.76 -33.15
C PHE A 8 23.49 -29.54 -34.10
N ARG A 9 22.65 -28.59 -33.65
CA ARG A 9 22.72 -27.09 -33.66
C ARG A 9 23.42 -26.34 -34.82
N VAL A 10 22.73 -25.29 -35.31
CA VAL A 10 23.09 -23.84 -35.33
C VAL A 10 22.08 -23.14 -36.27
N ASN A 11 21.06 -22.42 -35.79
CA ASN A 11 20.99 -20.99 -35.43
C ASN A 11 21.31 -19.95 -36.53
N MET A 12 20.45 -18.93 -36.58
CA MET A 12 20.61 -17.54 -37.07
C MET A 12 20.07 -17.10 -38.47
N ALA A 13 19.12 -16.15 -38.34
CA ALA A 13 19.04 -14.84 -39.02
C ALA A 13 18.40 -14.80 -40.43
N ALA A 14 17.24 -14.12 -40.57
CA ALA A 14 17.11 -12.72 -40.99
C ALA A 14 17.07 -12.61 -42.54
N SER A 15 16.34 -11.75 -43.25
CA SER A 15 15.50 -10.59 -42.99
C SER A 15 15.13 -9.97 -44.37
N ILE A 16 13.93 -9.39 -44.50
CA ILE A 16 13.54 -8.25 -45.37
C ILE A 16 13.31 -8.46 -46.91
N VAL A 17 12.38 -7.62 -47.41
CA VAL A 17 11.93 -7.28 -48.79
C VAL A 17 10.80 -8.18 -49.33
N SER A 18 9.59 -7.74 -49.70
CA SER A 18 9.24 -6.50 -50.41
C SER A 18 7.81 -6.02 -50.14
N GLN A 19 7.67 -4.70 -49.98
CA GLN A 19 6.45 -3.94 -50.17
C GLN A 19 6.03 -3.98 -51.66
N THR A 20 4.72 -4.08 -51.93
CA THR A 20 4.09 -3.35 -53.06
C THR A 20 2.63 -3.05 -52.69
N VAL A 21 2.40 -1.76 -52.41
CA VAL A 21 1.10 -1.11 -52.24
C VAL A 21 0.70 -0.55 -53.60
N ALA A 22 -0.56 -0.72 -54.04
CA ALA A 22 -1.47 0.40 -54.31
C ALA A 22 -2.60 0.08 -55.31
N ARG A 23 -3.81 0.51 -54.90
CA ARG A 23 -4.92 1.08 -55.69
C ARG A 23 -5.95 0.13 -56.32
N GLY A 24 -7.15 0.18 -55.76
CA GLY A 24 -8.40 0.08 -56.51
C GLY A 24 -9.64 0.07 -55.62
N LEU A 25 -10.40 1.18 -55.67
CA LEU A 25 -11.82 1.32 -55.35
C LEU A 25 -12.23 1.67 -53.91
N ARG A 26 -12.59 2.95 -53.77
CA ARG A 26 -13.49 3.50 -52.76
C ARG A 26 -14.94 3.20 -53.14
N GLY A 27 -15.76 2.98 -52.12
CA GLY A 27 -17.17 3.42 -52.13
C GLY A 27 -18.19 2.30 -51.95
N ALA A 28 -18.61 2.06 -50.71
CA ALA A 28 -20.03 2.07 -50.31
C ALA A 28 -20.18 1.54 -48.86
N SER A 29 -20.70 2.41 -47.99
CA SER A 29 -21.67 2.10 -46.93
C SER A 29 -21.57 0.75 -46.19
N ALA A 30 -20.98 0.79 -45.00
CA ALA A 30 -21.36 -0.11 -43.90
C ALA A 30 -21.16 0.63 -42.57
N ASN A 31 -22.09 1.56 -42.28
CA ASN A 31 -22.34 1.99 -40.91
C ASN A 31 -23.06 0.87 -40.17
N HIS A 32 -22.77 0.77 -38.87
CA HIS A 32 -23.42 -0.08 -37.87
C HIS A 32 -23.26 -1.58 -38.06
N LEU A 33 -22.32 -2.17 -37.34
CA LEU A 33 -22.48 -3.34 -36.45
C LEU A 33 -21.09 -3.71 -35.92
N PHE A 34 -21.01 -4.07 -34.64
CA PHE A 34 -19.80 -4.49 -33.90
C PHE A 34 -18.93 -3.40 -33.26
N LEU A 35 -19.54 -2.52 -32.46
CA LEU A 35 -18.87 -1.94 -31.29
C LEU A 35 -19.82 -2.02 -30.10
N ASP A 36 -20.19 -3.25 -29.73
CA ASP A 36 -20.94 -3.49 -28.50
C ASP A 36 -20.04 -4.27 -27.53
N LYS A 37 -19.68 -3.57 -26.45
CA LYS A 37 -19.36 -4.08 -25.11
C LYS A 37 -18.15 -5.01 -24.96
N PHE A 38 -16.96 -4.46 -25.13
CA PHE A 38 -15.89 -4.75 -24.16
C PHE A 38 -15.98 -3.71 -23.05
N LYS A 39 -16.74 -4.01 -21.98
CA LYS A 39 -16.49 -3.37 -20.69
C LYS A 39 -15.13 -3.89 -20.24
N CYS A 40 -14.06 -3.18 -20.60
CA CYS A 40 -12.78 -3.36 -19.93
C CYS A 40 -13.06 -3.04 -18.46
N ALA A 41 -13.08 -4.07 -17.61
CA ALA A 41 -13.15 -3.87 -16.18
C ALA A 41 -11.97 -2.98 -15.83
N ARG A 42 -12.24 -1.72 -15.47
CA ARG A 42 -11.22 -0.84 -14.90
C ARG A 42 -10.97 -1.41 -13.53
N VAL A 43 -9.92 -2.23 -13.43
CA VAL A 43 -9.42 -2.72 -12.15
C VAL A 43 -8.72 -1.53 -11.51
N SER A 44 -9.44 -0.78 -10.68
CA SER A 44 -8.86 0.20 -9.79
C SER A 44 -8.09 -0.58 -8.72
N SER A 45 -6.75 -0.49 -8.70
CA SER A 45 -6.03 -1.00 -7.53
C SER A 45 -6.39 -0.10 -6.36
N ARG A 46 -7.06 -0.69 -5.37
CA ARG A 46 -7.46 -0.04 -4.13
C ARG A 46 -6.45 -0.39 -3.05
N ARG A 47 -6.70 0.08 -1.83
CA ARG A 47 -5.86 -0.16 -0.66
C ARG A 47 -5.94 -1.61 -0.26
N TRP A 48 -4.81 -2.15 0.18
CA TRP A 48 -4.68 -3.53 0.61
C TRP A 48 -5.51 -3.72 1.88
N LEU A 49 -6.63 -4.44 1.75
CA LEU A 49 -7.44 -4.82 2.89
C LEU A 49 -6.54 -5.51 3.93
N ASN A 50 -6.59 -5.01 5.16
CA ASN A 50 -5.99 -5.64 6.33
C ASN A 50 -7.12 -5.94 7.31
N LEU A 51 -7.18 -7.16 7.81
CA LEU A 51 -8.15 -7.56 8.82
C LEU A 51 -7.53 -7.50 10.22
N GLN A 52 -8.36 -7.15 11.21
CA GLN A 52 -8.02 -7.24 12.63
C GLN A 52 -7.77 -8.72 13.01
N GLU A 53 -6.96 -8.96 14.06
CA GLU A 53 -6.59 -10.32 14.50
C GLU A 53 -7.82 -11.22 14.69
N TYR A 54 -8.88 -10.72 15.33
CA TYR A 54 -10.10 -11.50 15.56
C TYR A 54 -10.83 -11.90 14.26
N GLN A 55 -10.79 -11.06 13.23
CA GLN A 55 -11.42 -11.33 11.94
C GLN A 55 -10.63 -12.40 11.18
N SER A 56 -9.30 -12.26 11.16
CA SER A 56 -8.39 -13.28 10.62
C SER A 56 -8.59 -14.63 11.32
N LYS A 57 -8.62 -14.65 12.66
CA LYS A 57 -8.88 -15.87 13.43
C LYS A 57 -10.23 -16.50 13.14
N LYS A 58 -11.27 -15.70 12.91
CA LYS A 58 -12.59 -16.21 12.52
C LYS A 58 -12.54 -16.90 11.15
N LEU A 59 -11.91 -16.28 10.14
CA LEU A 59 -11.73 -16.88 8.82
C LEU A 59 -10.93 -18.19 8.88
N MET A 60 -9.91 -18.22 9.73
CA MET A 60 -9.11 -19.41 10.02
C MET A 60 -9.96 -20.53 10.62
N GLN A 61 -10.76 -20.24 11.66
CA GLN A 61 -11.67 -21.21 12.27
C GLN A 61 -12.68 -21.79 11.28
N GLU A 62 -13.29 -20.92 10.45
CA GLU A 62 -14.24 -21.34 9.42
C GLU A 62 -13.59 -22.21 8.32
N SER A 63 -12.28 -22.15 8.19
CA SER A 63 -11.47 -22.99 7.29
C SER A 63 -10.84 -24.18 8.02
N GLY A 64 -11.25 -24.43 9.27
CA GLY A 64 -10.80 -25.56 10.08
C GLY A 64 -9.39 -25.43 10.65
N VAL A 65 -8.77 -24.25 10.56
CA VAL A 65 -7.47 -23.97 11.19
C VAL A 65 -7.66 -23.83 12.70
N THR A 66 -6.77 -24.45 13.47
CA THR A 66 -6.80 -24.40 14.93
C THR A 66 -6.25 -23.06 15.41
N VAL A 67 -7.11 -22.28 16.07
CA VAL A 67 -6.74 -21.03 16.77
C VAL A 67 -7.27 -21.08 18.20
N GLN A 68 -6.78 -20.18 19.05
CA GLN A 68 -7.30 -19.99 20.41
C GLN A 68 -8.82 -19.75 20.41
N ARG A 69 -9.55 -20.30 21.38
CA ARG A 69 -10.93 -19.87 21.63
C ARG A 69 -10.93 -18.40 22.04
N PHE A 70 -11.82 -17.61 21.46
CA PHE A 70 -11.93 -16.18 21.75
C PHE A 70 -13.34 -15.65 21.60
N TYR A 71 -13.56 -14.48 22.18
CA TYR A 71 -14.71 -13.62 21.98
C TYR A 71 -14.22 -12.19 21.76
N VAL A 72 -15.07 -11.34 21.19
CA VAL A 72 -14.83 -9.91 21.04
C VAL A 72 -15.82 -9.12 21.87
N ALA A 73 -15.40 -7.93 22.31
CA ALA A 73 -16.25 -7.03 23.07
C ALA A 73 -15.93 -5.57 22.74
N ASP A 74 -16.98 -4.77 22.62
CA ASP A 74 -16.91 -3.32 22.34
C ASP A 74 -17.19 -2.47 23.59
N ASN A 75 -17.49 -3.11 24.73
CA ASN A 75 -17.65 -2.48 26.02
C ASN A 75 -17.12 -3.38 27.16
N ALA A 76 -16.79 -2.78 28.29
CA ALA A 76 -16.19 -3.48 29.43
C ALA A 76 -17.10 -4.56 30.06
N PRO A 77 -18.42 -4.35 30.24
CA PRO A 77 -19.33 -5.40 30.68
C PRO A 77 -19.32 -6.64 29.79
N ASP A 78 -19.33 -6.47 28.47
CA ASP A 78 -19.29 -7.59 27.52
C ASP A 78 -17.94 -8.30 27.56
N ALA A 79 -16.83 -7.58 27.75
CA ALA A 79 -15.50 -8.19 27.93
C ALA A 79 -15.44 -9.07 29.19
N LEU A 80 -16.06 -8.63 30.28
CA LEU A 80 -16.20 -9.41 31.51
C LEU A 80 -17.05 -10.68 31.30
N GLN A 81 -18.18 -10.56 30.59
CA GLN A 81 -19.03 -11.72 30.29
C GLN A 81 -18.34 -12.71 29.35
N ALA A 82 -17.62 -12.21 28.34
CA ALA A 82 -16.77 -13.00 27.46
C ALA A 82 -15.72 -13.81 28.26
N ALA A 83 -15.02 -13.17 29.20
CA ALA A 83 -14.04 -13.81 30.06
C ALA A 83 -14.66 -14.94 30.91
N LYS A 84 -15.84 -14.70 31.50
CA LYS A 84 -16.58 -15.72 32.27
C LYS A 84 -17.04 -16.88 31.41
N ARG A 85 -17.55 -16.59 30.20
CA ARG A 85 -18.03 -17.61 29.24
C ARG A 85 -16.90 -18.49 28.73
N LEU A 86 -15.71 -17.91 28.54
CA LEU A 86 -14.53 -18.62 28.06
C LEU A 86 -14.11 -19.74 29.02
N GLY A 87 -14.24 -19.50 30.34
CA GLY A 87 -13.97 -20.49 31.38
C GLY A 87 -12.54 -21.05 31.36
N ALA A 88 -11.58 -20.29 30.81
CA ALA A 88 -10.20 -20.72 30.69
C ALA A 88 -9.43 -20.50 32.00
N LYS A 89 -8.39 -21.31 32.21
CA LYS A 89 -7.48 -21.21 33.36
C LYS A 89 -6.74 -19.86 33.39
N GLU A 90 -6.41 -19.34 32.22
CA GLU A 90 -5.78 -18.04 32.02
C GLU A 90 -6.34 -17.41 30.75
N ILE A 91 -6.46 -16.08 30.77
CA ILE A 91 -7.15 -15.29 29.77
C ILE A 91 -6.19 -14.23 29.27
N VAL A 92 -6.14 -14.06 27.96
CA VAL A 92 -5.44 -12.95 27.30
C VAL A 92 -6.45 -11.93 26.78
N LEU A 93 -6.27 -10.68 27.19
CA LEU A 93 -7.00 -9.52 26.67
C LEU A 93 -6.09 -8.79 25.68
N LYS A 94 -6.55 -8.62 24.44
CA LYS A 94 -5.80 -7.95 23.37
C LYS A 94 -6.60 -6.81 22.75
N ALA A 95 -6.00 -5.62 22.71
CA ALA A 95 -6.51 -4.51 21.91
C ALA A 95 -6.52 -4.89 20.42
N GLN A 96 -7.62 -4.58 19.73
CA GLN A 96 -7.74 -4.79 18.28
C GLN A 96 -7.44 -3.47 17.58
N ILE A 97 -6.22 -3.39 17.05
CA ILE A 97 -5.76 -2.39 16.08
C ILE A 97 -4.93 -3.12 15.01
N LEU A 98 -4.87 -2.59 13.79
CA LEU A 98 -4.11 -3.19 12.69
C LEU A 98 -2.60 -3.08 12.90
N ALA A 99 -2.15 -2.02 13.57
CA ALA A 99 -0.73 -1.82 13.86
C ALA A 99 -0.18 -2.87 14.85
N GLY A 100 1.02 -3.37 14.56
CA GLY A 100 1.74 -4.31 15.42
C GLY A 100 2.37 -3.65 16.66
N GLY A 101 3.10 -4.46 17.44
CA GLY A 101 3.79 -3.97 18.65
C GLY A 101 2.88 -3.64 19.84
N ARG A 102 1.62 -4.09 19.80
CA ARG A 102 0.57 -3.82 20.80
C ARG A 102 1.03 -4.09 22.24
N GLY A 103 1.75 -5.18 22.49
CA GLY A 103 2.23 -5.55 23.84
C GLY A 103 3.14 -4.51 24.50
N LYS A 104 3.88 -3.71 23.72
CA LYS A 104 4.78 -2.64 24.22
C LYS A 104 4.17 -1.24 24.08
N GLY A 105 2.94 -1.13 23.60
CA GLY A 105 2.26 0.15 23.40
C GLY A 105 1.82 0.80 24.71
N VAL A 106 1.37 2.05 24.62
CA VAL A 106 0.85 2.82 25.77
C VAL A 106 -0.47 3.46 25.37
N PHE A 107 -1.47 3.38 26.25
CA PHE A 107 -2.74 4.06 26.09
C PHE A 107 -2.68 5.48 26.65
N ASP A 108 -3.43 6.39 26.05
CA ASP A 108 -3.72 7.73 26.59
C ASP A 108 -4.52 7.69 27.93
N SER A 109 -5.13 6.56 28.28
CA SER A 109 -5.65 6.28 29.63
C SER A 109 -4.56 6.10 30.72
N GLY A 110 -3.30 5.98 30.32
CA GLY A 110 -2.15 5.67 31.18
C GLY A 110 -1.86 4.17 31.33
N LEU A 111 -2.69 3.29 30.78
CA LEU A 111 -2.42 1.83 30.77
C LEU A 111 -1.22 1.52 29.86
N LYS A 112 -0.29 0.70 30.35
CA LYS A 112 0.85 0.20 29.56
C LYS A 112 0.56 -1.19 29.04
N GLY A 113 0.84 -1.41 27.75
CA GLY A 113 0.62 -2.64 27.02
C GLY A 113 -0.82 -2.79 26.50
N GLY A 114 -0.96 -3.20 25.24
CA GLY A 114 -2.20 -3.59 24.59
C GLY A 114 -2.53 -5.09 24.69
N VAL A 115 -1.70 -5.86 25.39
CA VAL A 115 -1.85 -7.31 25.59
C VAL A 115 -1.62 -7.60 27.07
N HIS A 116 -2.62 -8.18 27.75
CA HIS A 116 -2.57 -8.47 29.19
C HIS A 116 -3.05 -9.89 29.47
N LEU A 117 -2.37 -10.56 30.40
CA LEU A 117 -2.72 -11.89 30.90
C LEU A 117 -3.33 -11.79 32.30
N THR A 118 -4.39 -12.54 32.55
CA THR A 118 -5.01 -12.65 33.88
C THR A 118 -5.70 -13.99 34.06
N LYS A 119 -5.78 -14.45 35.30
CA LYS A 119 -6.58 -15.63 35.69
C LYS A 119 -7.94 -15.25 36.28
N ASP A 120 -8.14 -13.97 36.58
CA ASP A 120 -9.41 -13.46 37.12
C ASP A 120 -10.21 -12.73 36.02
N PRO A 121 -11.40 -13.24 35.65
CA PRO A 121 -12.30 -12.57 34.71
C PRO A 121 -12.65 -11.13 35.10
N SER A 122 -12.70 -10.81 36.40
CA SER A 122 -13.04 -9.46 36.90
C SER A 122 -12.04 -8.41 36.43
N VAL A 123 -10.74 -8.77 36.43
CA VAL A 123 -9.65 -7.93 35.94
C VAL A 123 -9.79 -7.62 34.45
N VAL A 124 -10.37 -8.54 33.65
CA VAL A 124 -10.61 -8.31 32.23
C VAL A 124 -11.52 -7.11 32.01
N GLY A 125 -12.61 -6.99 32.79
CA GLY A 125 -13.52 -5.84 32.69
C GLY A 125 -12.85 -4.52 33.07
N GLU A 126 -12.00 -4.52 34.11
CA GLU A 126 -11.26 -3.34 34.54
C GLU A 126 -10.24 -2.86 33.50
N LEU A 127 -9.49 -3.80 32.90
CA LEU A 127 -8.54 -3.51 31.84
C LEU A 127 -9.26 -3.04 30.57
N ALA A 128 -10.33 -3.72 30.16
CA ALA A 128 -11.12 -3.34 28.99
C ALA A 128 -11.67 -1.91 29.12
N LYS A 129 -12.08 -1.49 30.33
CA LYS A 129 -12.51 -0.10 30.60
C LYS A 129 -11.40 0.93 30.36
N LYS A 130 -10.13 0.55 30.53
CA LYS A 130 -8.96 1.40 30.29
C LYS A 130 -8.41 1.29 28.86
N MET A 131 -8.91 0.35 28.06
CA MET A 131 -8.53 0.16 26.66
C MET A 131 -9.56 0.75 25.70
N LEU A 132 -10.84 0.41 25.89
CA LEU A 132 -11.92 0.75 24.96
C LEU A 132 -12.21 2.26 24.98
N GLY A 133 -12.24 2.86 23.80
CA GLY A 133 -12.45 4.30 23.60
C GLY A 133 -11.19 5.16 23.73
N TYR A 134 -10.08 4.56 24.16
CA TYR A 134 -8.77 5.19 24.33
C TYR A 134 -7.85 4.90 23.14
N SER A 135 -6.81 5.72 22.95
CA SER A 135 -5.87 5.59 21.83
C SER A 135 -4.63 4.82 22.28
N LEU A 136 -4.28 3.76 21.55
CA LEU A 136 -3.07 2.95 21.76
C LEU A 136 -1.96 3.42 20.82
N THR A 137 -0.88 3.94 21.39
CA THR A 137 0.34 4.29 20.64
C THR A 137 1.33 3.14 20.69
N THR A 138 1.81 2.69 19.53
CA THR A 138 2.90 1.71 19.39
C THR A 138 4.05 2.31 18.57
N LYS A 139 5.12 1.54 18.33
CA LYS A 139 6.19 1.97 17.40
C LYS A 139 5.72 2.08 15.94
N GLN A 140 4.60 1.47 15.60
CA GLN A 140 4.06 1.36 14.24
C GLN A 140 2.81 2.20 14.01
N THR A 141 2.35 2.96 15.01
CA THR A 141 1.21 3.89 14.87
C THR A 141 1.70 5.32 14.67
N PRO A 142 0.84 6.24 14.20
CA PRO A 142 1.04 7.67 14.36
C PRO A 142 1.28 8.07 15.83
N LYS A 143 1.77 9.29 16.06
CA LYS A 143 2.12 9.78 17.40
C LYS A 143 0.90 9.84 18.33
N GLU A 144 -0.25 10.18 17.77
CA GLU A 144 -1.56 10.21 18.38
C GLU A 144 -2.13 8.82 18.73
N GLY A 145 -1.52 7.75 18.22
CA GLY A 145 -1.98 6.38 18.41
C GLY A 145 -3.25 6.06 17.63
N VAL A 146 -3.80 4.87 17.86
CA VAL A 146 -5.02 4.39 17.22
C VAL A 146 -6.10 4.13 18.25
N LYS A 147 -7.30 4.67 18.02
CA LYS A 147 -8.43 4.50 18.93
C LYS A 147 -8.90 3.04 18.95
N VAL A 148 -8.82 2.40 20.12
CA VAL A 148 -9.26 1.02 20.32
C VAL A 148 -10.76 0.99 20.52
N LYS A 149 -11.49 0.42 19.56
CA LYS A 149 -12.96 0.27 19.62
C LYS A 149 -13.41 -1.09 20.11
N THR A 150 -12.56 -2.10 19.92
CA THR A 150 -12.86 -3.50 20.20
C THR A 150 -11.67 -4.13 20.90
N VAL A 151 -11.95 -5.02 21.84
CA VAL A 151 -10.94 -5.89 22.46
C VAL A 151 -11.29 -7.35 22.21
N MET A 152 -10.27 -8.18 22.07
CA MET A 152 -10.42 -9.62 22.01
C MET A 152 -10.09 -10.24 23.37
N VAL A 153 -10.97 -11.10 23.85
CA VAL A 153 -10.81 -11.90 25.06
C VAL A 153 -10.63 -13.34 24.64
N ALA A 154 -9.42 -13.86 24.75
CA ALA A 154 -9.07 -15.21 24.30
C ALA A 154 -8.50 -16.05 25.44
N GLU A 155 -8.49 -17.37 25.26
CA GLU A 155 -7.75 -18.25 26.16
C GLU A 155 -6.26 -18.04 25.98
N ALA A 156 -5.54 -17.91 27.09
CA ALA A 156 -4.09 -17.96 27.08
C ALA A 156 -3.69 -19.45 27.04
N LEU A 157 -3.04 -19.83 25.96
CA LEU A 157 -2.44 -21.16 25.83
C LEU A 157 -0.95 -21.03 26.08
N ASP A 158 -0.42 -21.92 26.90
CA ASP A 158 1.02 -22.05 27.09
C ASP A 158 1.67 -22.46 25.77
N ILE A 159 2.83 -21.88 25.48
CA ILE A 159 3.57 -22.16 24.25
C ILE A 159 4.87 -22.85 24.61
N THR A 160 4.99 -24.11 24.20
CA THR A 160 6.23 -24.88 24.36
C THR A 160 7.26 -24.47 23.30
N ARG A 161 6.77 -24.10 22.10
CA ARG A 161 7.61 -23.77 20.96
C ARG A 161 6.90 -22.84 19.99
N GLU A 162 7.62 -21.83 19.52
CA GLU A 162 7.14 -20.82 18.57
C GLU A 162 7.90 -20.96 17.25
N THR A 163 7.15 -21.01 16.14
CA THR A 163 7.71 -21.02 14.79
C THR A 163 7.04 -19.95 13.95
N TYR A 164 7.66 -19.58 12.84
CA TYR A 164 7.09 -18.68 11.84
C TYR A 164 6.61 -19.49 10.63
N PHE A 165 5.43 -19.17 10.12
CA PHE A 165 4.93 -19.74 8.87
C PHE A 165 4.16 -18.70 8.07
N ALA A 166 4.41 -18.64 6.77
CA ALA A 166 3.66 -17.80 5.84
C ALA A 166 3.46 -18.49 4.48
N ILE A 167 2.40 -18.07 3.78
CA ILE A 167 2.12 -18.40 2.38
C ILE A 167 1.92 -17.08 1.64
N LEU A 168 2.61 -16.89 0.53
CA LEU A 168 2.46 -15.70 -0.32
C LEU A 168 2.59 -16.05 -1.81
N MET A 169 2.10 -15.17 -2.68
CA MET A 169 2.37 -15.25 -4.12
C MET A 169 3.78 -14.73 -4.42
N ASP A 170 4.72 -15.64 -4.71
CA ASP A 170 6.09 -15.27 -5.05
C ASP A 170 6.22 -14.91 -6.53
N ARG A 171 6.70 -13.69 -6.78
CA ARG A 171 6.83 -13.14 -8.13
C ARG A 171 7.96 -13.76 -8.93
N ALA A 172 8.98 -14.32 -8.28
CA ALA A 172 10.10 -14.98 -8.97
C ALA A 172 9.72 -16.40 -9.41
N CYS A 173 8.91 -17.08 -8.61
CA CYS A 173 8.45 -18.45 -8.86
C CYS A 173 7.15 -18.49 -9.69
N ASN A 174 6.47 -17.35 -9.87
CA ASN A 174 5.18 -17.24 -10.56
C ASN A 174 4.07 -18.12 -9.92
N GLY A 175 4.05 -18.20 -8.59
CA GLY A 175 3.08 -19.02 -7.88
C GLY A 175 3.19 -18.91 -6.36
N PRO A 176 2.32 -19.64 -5.63
CA PRO A 176 2.37 -19.65 -4.17
C PRO A 176 3.64 -20.29 -3.65
N VAL A 177 4.19 -19.73 -2.57
CA VAL A 177 5.36 -20.27 -1.85
C VAL A 177 5.05 -20.29 -0.37
N MET A 178 5.32 -21.44 0.27
CA MET A 178 5.40 -21.53 1.73
C MET A 178 6.76 -21.03 2.19
N VAL A 179 6.77 -20.14 3.16
CA VAL A 179 7.98 -19.66 3.84
C VAL A 179 7.85 -20.01 5.32
N GLY A 180 8.87 -20.66 5.89
CA GLY A 180 8.83 -21.07 7.28
C GLY A 180 10.18 -20.91 7.97
N SER A 181 10.16 -20.66 9.27
CA SER A 181 11.35 -20.65 10.13
C SER A 181 11.08 -21.27 11.49
N PRO A 182 11.99 -22.08 12.05
CA PRO A 182 11.88 -22.55 13.43
C PRO A 182 12.08 -21.43 14.46
N GLN A 183 12.50 -20.21 14.05
CA GLN A 183 12.55 -19.02 14.88
C GLN A 183 11.26 -18.20 14.73
N GLY A 184 10.24 -18.54 15.55
CA GLY A 184 9.01 -17.74 15.66
C GLY A 184 9.08 -16.64 16.71
N GLY A 185 8.03 -15.81 16.79
CA GLY A 185 7.88 -14.77 17.80
C GLY A 185 8.71 -13.51 17.57
N MET A 186 9.41 -13.43 16.44
CA MET A 186 10.23 -12.29 16.03
C MET A 186 9.96 -11.87 14.58
N ASP A 187 10.56 -10.76 14.16
CA ASP A 187 10.43 -10.21 12.81
C ASP A 187 11.13 -11.12 11.81
N ILE A 188 10.45 -11.54 10.74
CA ILE A 188 11.00 -12.54 9.82
C ILE A 188 12.13 -11.95 8.96
N GLU A 189 12.07 -10.66 8.70
CA GLU A 189 13.08 -9.87 8.00
C GLU A 189 14.40 -9.86 8.79
N GLU A 190 14.33 -9.79 10.12
CA GLU A 190 15.51 -9.89 10.99
C GLU A 190 16.15 -11.28 10.92
N VAL A 191 15.33 -12.34 10.88
CA VAL A 191 15.81 -13.72 10.71
C VAL A 191 16.44 -13.90 9.32
N ALA A 192 15.83 -13.35 8.29
CA ALA A 192 16.34 -13.42 6.91
C ALA A 192 17.69 -12.69 6.75
N ASP A 193 17.91 -11.60 7.48
CA ASP A 193 19.18 -10.86 7.46
C ASP A 193 20.27 -11.55 8.30
N LYS A 194 19.93 -12.01 9.51
CA LYS A 194 20.93 -12.52 10.48
C LYS A 194 21.22 -14.02 10.36
N THR A 195 20.20 -14.81 10.05
CA THR A 195 20.26 -16.29 10.01
C THR A 195 19.44 -16.82 8.82
N PRO A 196 19.80 -16.46 7.58
CA PRO A 196 19.05 -16.84 6.38
C PRO A 196 18.90 -18.36 6.20
N GLU A 197 19.83 -19.16 6.75
CA GLU A 197 19.81 -20.62 6.73
C GLU A 197 18.64 -21.24 7.50
N LEU A 198 17.98 -20.47 8.37
CA LEU A 198 16.79 -20.88 9.10
C LEU A 198 15.49 -20.55 8.35
N ILE A 199 15.57 -19.93 7.17
CA ILE A 199 14.42 -19.68 6.29
C ILE A 199 14.29 -20.81 5.28
N PHE A 200 13.23 -21.60 5.43
CA PHE A 200 12.88 -22.67 4.51
C PHE A 200 11.78 -22.21 3.55
N LYS A 201 11.89 -22.61 2.28
CA LYS A 201 10.91 -22.28 1.24
C LYS A 201 10.51 -23.53 0.48
N GLU A 202 9.21 -23.67 0.21
CA GLU A 202 8.65 -24.73 -0.64
C GLU A 202 7.71 -24.07 -1.67
N VAL A 203 8.04 -24.25 -2.95
CA VAL A 203 7.23 -23.73 -4.07
C VAL A 203 6.04 -24.65 -4.30
N ILE A 204 4.85 -24.08 -4.45
CA ILE A 204 3.61 -24.83 -4.65
C ILE A 204 3.14 -24.65 -6.09
N ASP A 205 2.84 -25.74 -6.77
CA ASP A 205 2.12 -25.67 -8.03
C ASP A 205 0.65 -25.29 -7.74
N ILE A 206 0.15 -24.23 -8.37
CA ILE A 206 -1.17 -23.69 -8.08
C ILE A 206 -2.33 -24.59 -8.54
N PHE A 207 -2.08 -25.50 -9.49
CA PHE A 207 -3.08 -26.44 -10.00
C PHE A 207 -3.10 -27.74 -9.20
N GLU A 208 -1.94 -28.22 -8.77
CA GLU A 208 -1.85 -29.41 -7.91
C GLU A 208 -2.17 -29.12 -6.44
N GLY A 209 -1.83 -27.92 -5.97
CA GLY A 209 -1.94 -27.53 -4.56
C GLY A 209 -0.82 -28.10 -3.68
N VAL A 210 -0.96 -27.96 -2.36
CA VAL A 210 0.04 -28.43 -1.39
C VAL A 210 0.01 -29.96 -1.29
N ARG A 211 1.12 -30.60 -1.68
CA ARG A 211 1.30 -32.05 -1.53
C ARG A 211 1.68 -32.42 -0.09
N ASP A 212 1.28 -33.62 0.33
CA ASP A 212 1.52 -34.11 1.70
C ASP A 212 3.00 -34.10 2.10
N ASP A 213 3.90 -34.48 1.19
CA ASP A 213 5.34 -34.47 1.42
C ASP A 213 5.91 -33.05 1.54
N GLN A 214 5.34 -32.05 0.85
CA GLN A 214 5.75 -30.65 1.00
C GLN A 214 5.35 -30.12 2.38
N ALA A 215 4.11 -30.40 2.80
CA ALA A 215 3.60 -29.99 4.10
C ALA A 215 4.40 -30.67 5.24
N LEU A 216 4.70 -31.96 5.13
CA LEU A 216 5.52 -32.70 6.09
C LEU A 216 6.95 -32.19 6.13
N ARG A 217 7.60 -31.94 4.98
CA ARG A 217 8.95 -31.35 4.96
C ARG A 217 8.98 -29.98 5.62
N MET A 218 7.99 -29.13 5.35
CA MET A 218 7.91 -27.82 6.01
C MET A 218 7.72 -27.99 7.52
N ALA A 219 6.80 -28.86 7.97
CA ALA A 219 6.61 -29.15 9.39
C ALA A 219 7.90 -29.66 10.07
N ALA A 220 8.63 -30.56 9.41
CA ALA A 220 9.91 -31.07 9.91
C ALA A 220 11.00 -29.98 9.97
N ASN A 221 11.10 -29.11 8.95
CA ASN A 221 12.02 -27.97 8.92
C ASN A 221 11.71 -26.94 10.01
N LEU A 222 10.42 -26.71 10.26
CA LEU A 222 9.95 -25.92 11.40
C LEU A 222 10.22 -26.60 12.74
N GLY A 223 10.66 -27.86 12.76
CA GLY A 223 11.10 -28.61 13.94
C GLY A 223 9.99 -29.38 14.67
N PHE A 224 8.79 -29.51 14.08
CA PHE A 224 7.71 -30.32 14.66
C PHE A 224 8.10 -31.80 14.59
N LYS A 225 7.74 -32.58 15.62
CA LYS A 225 8.16 -33.99 15.75
C LYS A 225 7.00 -34.91 16.08
N GLY A 226 7.10 -36.16 15.63
CA GLY A 226 6.17 -37.23 16.00
C GLY A 226 4.73 -36.88 15.58
N PRO A 227 3.72 -37.05 16.46
CA PRO A 227 2.34 -36.72 16.12
C PRO A 227 2.12 -35.24 15.76
N LEU A 228 2.93 -34.32 16.28
CA LEU A 228 2.81 -32.88 16.03
C LEU A 228 3.25 -32.50 14.61
N GLU A 229 4.18 -33.25 14.02
CA GLU A 229 4.60 -33.04 12.63
C GLU A 229 3.42 -33.19 11.66
N ARG A 230 2.62 -34.25 11.85
CA ARG A 230 1.43 -34.49 11.03
C ARG A 230 0.32 -33.47 11.31
N GLN A 231 0.12 -33.08 12.57
CA GLN A 231 -0.81 -32.01 12.90
C GLN A 231 -0.42 -30.68 12.25
N ALA A 232 0.87 -30.32 12.28
CA ALA A 232 1.37 -29.11 11.64
C ALA A 232 1.22 -29.17 10.11
N ALA A 233 1.53 -30.30 9.48
CA ALA A 233 1.31 -30.51 8.05
C ALA A 233 -0.18 -30.33 7.68
N ASP A 234 -1.10 -30.87 8.48
CA ASP A 234 -2.54 -30.68 8.28
C ASP A 234 -2.97 -29.22 8.44
N GLN A 235 -2.40 -28.47 9.40
CA GLN A 235 -2.65 -27.03 9.55
C GLN A 235 -2.12 -26.24 8.36
N ILE A 236 -0.91 -26.54 7.87
CA ILE A 236 -0.30 -25.91 6.69
C ILE A 236 -1.20 -26.05 5.46
N LYS A 237 -1.74 -27.25 5.22
CA LYS A 237 -2.67 -27.49 4.10
C LYS A 237 -3.95 -26.66 4.24
N ARG A 238 -4.53 -26.57 5.44
CA ARG A 238 -5.72 -25.75 5.71
C ARG A 238 -5.46 -24.26 5.54
N LEU A 239 -4.27 -23.79 5.92
CA LEU A 239 -3.84 -22.41 5.70
C LEU A 239 -3.69 -22.10 4.21
N TYR A 240 -3.20 -23.05 3.42
CA TYR A 240 -3.16 -22.92 1.96
C TYR A 240 -4.56 -22.88 1.34
N ASP A 241 -5.46 -23.76 1.77
CA ASP A 241 -6.85 -23.76 1.31
C ASP A 241 -7.54 -22.43 1.65
N LEU A 242 -7.30 -21.90 2.85
CA LEU A 242 -7.75 -20.56 3.25
C LEU A 242 -7.17 -19.49 2.32
N PHE A 243 -5.85 -19.49 2.11
CA PHE A 243 -5.14 -18.52 1.28
C PHE A 243 -5.76 -18.41 -0.12
N LEU A 244 -6.05 -19.54 -0.77
CA LEU A 244 -6.73 -19.56 -2.07
C LEU A 244 -8.20 -19.13 -1.97
N LYS A 245 -8.93 -19.64 -0.97
CA LYS A 245 -10.38 -19.42 -0.81
C LYS A 245 -10.75 -17.95 -0.68
N VAL A 246 -9.90 -17.17 0.01
CA VAL A 246 -10.17 -15.75 0.29
C VAL A 246 -9.42 -14.79 -0.64
N ASP A 247 -8.74 -15.31 -1.68
CA ASP A 247 -7.87 -14.54 -2.57
C ASP A 247 -6.83 -13.71 -1.80
N ALA A 248 -6.13 -14.36 -0.87
CA ALA A 248 -5.06 -13.72 -0.11
C ALA A 248 -3.83 -13.49 -0.98
N THR A 249 -3.15 -12.36 -0.77
CA THR A 249 -1.79 -12.12 -1.29
C THR A 249 -0.74 -12.68 -0.35
N GLN A 250 -1.04 -12.69 0.96
CA GLN A 250 -0.21 -13.28 2.01
C GLN A 250 -1.09 -13.75 3.19
N VAL A 251 -0.79 -14.93 3.72
CA VAL A 251 -1.23 -15.40 5.03
C VAL A 251 0.03 -15.62 5.86
N GLU A 252 0.16 -14.90 6.97
CA GLU A 252 1.26 -15.01 7.90
C GLU A 252 0.75 -15.44 9.27
N VAL A 253 1.39 -16.45 9.86
CA VAL A 253 1.11 -16.96 11.20
C VAL A 253 2.39 -16.87 12.02
N ASN A 254 2.37 -15.96 13.01
CA ASN A 254 3.52 -15.70 13.86
C ASN A 254 3.10 -15.41 15.31
N PRO A 255 3.12 -16.39 16.23
CA PRO A 255 3.68 -17.73 16.04
C PRO A 255 2.66 -18.79 15.58
N LEU A 256 3.12 -19.73 14.75
CA LEU A 256 2.57 -21.08 14.64
C LEU A 256 3.31 -21.93 15.67
N GLY A 257 2.61 -22.48 16.66
CA GLY A 257 3.28 -23.07 17.83
C GLY A 257 2.67 -24.35 18.36
N GLU A 258 3.34 -24.90 19.36
CA GLU A 258 2.97 -26.13 20.06
C GLU A 258 2.56 -25.82 21.51
N THR A 259 1.44 -26.38 21.97
CA THR A 259 1.06 -26.32 23.39
C THR A 259 1.63 -27.51 24.17
N PRO A 260 1.81 -27.41 25.51
CA PRO A 260 2.21 -28.53 26.35
C PRO A 260 1.28 -29.75 26.26
N GLU A 261 0.02 -29.55 25.89
CA GLU A 261 -0.99 -30.60 25.70
C GLU A 261 -0.85 -31.35 24.35
N GLY A 262 0.15 -31.00 23.54
CA GLY A 262 0.42 -31.67 22.27
C GLY A 262 -0.52 -31.24 21.14
N GLN A 263 -0.84 -29.95 21.08
CA GLN A 263 -1.62 -29.35 20.00
C GLN A 263 -0.80 -28.36 19.19
N VAL A 264 -1.02 -28.32 17.88
CA VAL A 264 -0.50 -27.27 16.99
C VAL A 264 -1.55 -26.18 16.82
N VAL A 265 -1.20 -24.94 17.12
CA VAL A 265 -2.12 -23.80 17.16
C VAL A 265 -1.52 -22.60 16.44
N CYS A 266 -2.36 -21.89 15.68
CA CYS A 266 -2.04 -20.57 15.13
C CYS A 266 -2.39 -19.49 16.18
N PHE A 267 -1.38 -18.95 16.85
CA PHE A 267 -1.57 -18.06 18.00
C PHE A 267 -1.88 -16.62 17.60
N ASP A 268 -1.26 -16.14 16.53
CA ASP A 268 -1.52 -14.84 15.92
C ASP A 268 -1.36 -14.97 14.40
N ALA A 269 -2.14 -14.20 13.65
CA ALA A 269 -2.10 -14.25 12.20
C ALA A 269 -2.48 -12.92 11.57
N LYS A 270 -1.81 -12.62 10.48
CA LYS A 270 -2.06 -11.48 9.61
C LYS A 270 -2.37 -11.98 8.21
N ILE A 271 -3.45 -11.48 7.61
CA ILE A 271 -3.85 -11.84 6.26
C ILE A 271 -3.97 -10.57 5.43
N ASN A 272 -3.30 -10.56 4.28
CA ASN A 272 -3.39 -9.54 3.26
C ASN A 272 -4.16 -10.10 2.06
N PHE A 273 -5.02 -9.28 1.45
CA PHE A 273 -5.93 -9.70 0.39
C PHE A 273 -5.59 -9.03 -0.94
N ASP A 274 -6.00 -9.66 -2.04
CA ASP A 274 -5.98 -9.06 -3.37
C ASP A 274 -7.22 -8.18 -3.58
N ASP A 275 -7.02 -6.87 -3.64
CA ASP A 275 -8.09 -5.90 -3.88
C ASP A 275 -8.78 -6.13 -5.23
N ASN A 276 -8.08 -6.71 -6.20
CA ASN A 276 -8.67 -7.03 -7.49
C ASN A 276 -9.72 -8.15 -7.38
N ALA A 277 -9.76 -8.90 -6.28
CA ALA A 277 -10.73 -9.93 -5.99
C ALA A 277 -11.98 -9.42 -5.23
N GLU A 278 -12.06 -8.13 -4.89
CA GLU A 278 -13.20 -7.52 -4.17
C GLU A 278 -14.57 -7.94 -4.74
N PHE A 279 -14.68 -7.99 -6.08
CA PHE A 279 -15.93 -8.32 -6.77
C PHE A 279 -16.49 -9.70 -6.43
N ARG A 280 -15.63 -10.66 -6.04
CA ARG A 280 -15.99 -12.03 -5.65
C ARG A 280 -15.80 -12.32 -4.16
N GLN A 281 -15.09 -11.47 -3.43
CA GLN A 281 -14.82 -11.61 -1.99
C GLN A 281 -15.65 -10.65 -1.11
N LYS A 282 -16.91 -10.37 -1.48
CA LYS A 282 -17.76 -9.37 -0.81
C LYS A 282 -17.87 -9.53 0.71
N ALA A 283 -17.92 -10.77 1.20
CA ALA A 283 -18.01 -11.03 2.65
C ALA A 283 -16.74 -10.64 3.40
N VAL A 284 -15.58 -10.82 2.77
CA VAL A 284 -14.27 -10.45 3.34
C VAL A 284 -14.12 -8.93 3.34
N PHE A 285 -14.41 -8.28 2.20
CA PHE A 285 -14.32 -6.82 2.09
C PHE A 285 -15.38 -6.07 2.90
N ALA A 286 -16.49 -6.72 3.27
CA ALA A 286 -17.46 -6.15 4.21
C ALA A 286 -16.92 -6.06 5.66
N MET A 287 -15.80 -6.73 5.96
CA MET A 287 -15.13 -6.65 7.26
C MET A 287 -14.08 -5.55 7.34
N ASP A 288 -13.82 -4.83 6.25
CA ASP A 288 -12.81 -3.77 6.18
C ASP A 288 -13.07 -2.67 7.22
N ASP A 289 -12.08 -2.45 8.09
CA ASP A 289 -12.11 -1.38 9.08
C ASP A 289 -11.29 -0.19 8.56
N MET A 290 -12.00 0.70 7.87
CA MET A 290 -11.44 1.94 7.34
C MET A 290 -11.17 3.01 8.42
N SER A 291 -11.36 2.71 9.71
CA SER A 291 -11.19 3.74 10.74
C SER A 291 -9.74 4.06 11.11
N GLU A 292 -8.80 3.18 10.77
CA GLU A 292 -7.35 3.44 10.88
C GLU A 292 -6.75 4.00 9.60
N SER A 293 -7.53 4.03 8.52
CA SER A 293 -7.08 4.57 7.24
C SER A 293 -6.95 6.09 7.28
N ASP A 294 -5.94 6.61 6.60
CA ASP A 294 -5.77 8.06 6.45
C ASP A 294 -7.01 8.67 5.75
N PRO A 295 -7.64 9.71 6.34
CA PRO A 295 -8.86 10.33 5.80
C PRO A 295 -8.70 10.92 4.40
N THR A 296 -7.51 11.39 4.06
CA THR A 296 -7.18 11.98 2.76
C THR A 296 -7.16 10.89 1.69
N GLU A 297 -6.53 9.75 1.95
CA GLU A 297 -6.58 8.65 0.97
C GLU A 297 -7.95 7.96 0.92
N MET A 298 -8.76 8.00 1.99
CA MET A 298 -10.18 7.61 1.92
C MET A 298 -10.98 8.53 1.00
N GLU A 299 -10.79 9.84 1.11
CA GLU A 299 -11.47 10.81 0.26
C GLU A 299 -11.00 10.69 -1.20
N ALA A 300 -9.69 10.49 -1.42
CA ALA A 300 -9.13 10.21 -2.74
C ALA A 300 -9.74 8.96 -3.40
N ALA A 301 -9.89 7.87 -2.64
CA ALA A 301 -10.44 6.62 -3.15
C ALA A 301 -11.87 6.75 -3.68
N LYS A 302 -12.70 7.67 -3.14
CA LYS A 302 -14.06 7.95 -3.65
C LYS A 302 -14.06 8.46 -5.09
N TRP A 303 -12.95 9.03 -5.53
CA TRP A 303 -12.74 9.62 -6.85
C TRP A 303 -11.86 8.76 -7.77
N ASP A 304 -11.58 7.52 -7.37
CA ASP A 304 -10.66 6.61 -8.06
C ASP A 304 -9.26 7.22 -8.20
N LEU A 305 -8.84 7.95 -7.15
CA LEU A 305 -7.52 8.56 -7.04
C LEU A 305 -6.65 7.74 -6.07
N LYS A 306 -5.42 7.44 -6.48
CA LYS A 306 -4.47 6.73 -5.61
C LYS A 306 -3.56 7.74 -4.95
N TYR A 307 -3.90 8.12 -3.72
CA TYR A 307 -3.16 9.08 -2.91
C TYR A 307 -2.35 8.34 -1.84
N ILE A 308 -1.12 8.79 -1.60
CA ILE A 308 -0.32 8.40 -0.43
C ILE A 308 0.34 9.66 0.11
N GLY A 309 0.14 9.96 1.39
CA GLY A 309 0.78 11.11 2.05
C GLY A 309 2.26 10.86 2.33
N LEU A 310 3.10 11.87 2.12
CA LEU A 310 4.54 11.85 2.41
C LEU A 310 4.91 13.04 3.32
N ASP A 311 6.14 13.04 3.83
CA ASP A 311 6.66 14.11 4.69
C ASP A 311 7.45 15.15 3.89
N GLY A 312 6.72 15.93 3.08
CA GLY A 312 7.27 17.00 2.25
C GLY A 312 6.33 18.19 2.09
N ASN A 313 6.74 19.15 1.27
CA ASN A 313 6.05 20.43 1.05
C ASN A 313 5.72 20.70 -0.43
N ILE A 314 6.21 19.89 -1.38
CA ILE A 314 5.88 20.01 -2.80
C ILE A 314 4.87 18.92 -3.16
N ALA A 315 3.60 19.30 -3.29
CA ALA A 315 2.59 18.37 -3.72
C ALA A 315 2.72 18.07 -5.22
N CYS A 316 2.33 16.87 -5.63
CA CYS A 316 2.27 16.54 -7.04
C CYS A 316 1.07 15.69 -7.38
N PHE A 317 0.59 15.79 -8.63
CA PHE A 317 -0.32 14.80 -9.18
C PHE A 317 -0.02 14.54 -10.65
N VAL A 318 -0.22 13.28 -11.03
CA VAL A 318 0.26 12.73 -12.29
C VAL A 318 -0.73 11.70 -12.82
N ASN A 319 -0.74 11.47 -14.13
CA ASN A 319 -1.55 10.44 -14.77
C ASN A 319 -0.74 9.17 -15.09
N GLY A 320 -0.66 8.27 -14.12
CA GLY A 320 0.00 6.97 -14.21
C GLY A 320 1.00 6.77 -13.07
N ALA A 321 0.85 5.65 -12.35
CA ALA A 321 1.67 5.33 -11.18
C ALA A 321 3.19 5.40 -11.40
N GLY A 322 3.69 4.90 -12.53
CA GLY A 322 5.13 4.95 -12.85
C GLY A 322 5.67 6.38 -13.01
N LEU A 323 4.91 7.25 -13.69
CA LEU A 323 5.28 8.65 -13.85
C LEU A 323 5.11 9.42 -12.53
N ALA A 324 4.13 9.03 -11.71
CA ALA A 324 3.92 9.62 -10.38
C ALA A 324 5.12 9.36 -9.47
N MET A 325 5.62 8.12 -9.40
CA MET A 325 6.86 7.79 -8.67
C MET A 325 8.05 8.57 -9.21
N ALA A 326 8.27 8.55 -10.54
CA ALA A 326 9.38 9.29 -11.15
C ALA A 326 9.29 10.82 -10.90
N THR A 327 8.08 11.36 -10.73
CA THR A 327 7.86 12.77 -10.40
C THR A 327 8.20 13.06 -8.94
N CYS A 328 7.87 12.16 -8.01
CA CYS A 328 8.35 12.27 -6.63
C CYS A 328 9.89 12.20 -6.59
N ASP A 329 10.49 11.26 -7.33
CA ASP A 329 11.94 11.06 -7.37
C ASP A 329 12.67 12.26 -7.98
N ILE A 330 12.17 12.85 -9.07
CA ILE A 330 12.82 14.01 -9.69
C ILE A 330 12.69 15.27 -8.82
N ILE A 331 11.62 15.41 -8.03
CA ILE A 331 11.49 16.48 -7.03
C ILE A 331 12.59 16.32 -5.96
N ASP A 332 12.76 15.11 -5.43
CA ASP A 332 13.77 14.80 -4.41
C ASP A 332 15.20 14.97 -4.94
N LEU A 333 15.46 14.47 -6.15
CA LEU A 333 16.76 14.59 -6.84
C LEU A 333 17.19 16.05 -7.04
N HIS A 334 16.24 16.98 -7.15
CA HIS A 334 16.50 18.41 -7.25
C HIS A 334 16.37 19.16 -5.92
N GLY A 335 16.41 18.44 -4.79
CA GLY A 335 16.45 19.01 -3.43
C GLY A 335 15.10 19.47 -2.87
N GLY A 336 14.00 19.21 -3.59
CA GLY A 336 12.65 19.38 -3.07
C GLY A 336 12.23 18.21 -2.18
N LYS A 337 11.10 18.32 -1.48
CA LYS A 337 10.52 17.21 -0.73
C LYS A 337 9.10 16.91 -1.22
N PRO A 338 8.85 15.76 -1.86
CA PRO A 338 7.50 15.42 -2.32
C PRO A 338 6.56 15.29 -1.10
N ALA A 339 5.46 16.03 -1.11
CA ALA A 339 4.46 16.01 -0.04
C ALA A 339 3.51 14.81 -0.15
N ASN A 340 3.36 14.27 -1.35
CA ASN A 340 2.47 13.16 -1.62
C ASN A 340 2.85 12.42 -2.91
N PHE A 341 2.32 11.21 -3.04
CA PHE A 341 2.12 10.51 -4.30
C PHE A 341 0.63 10.62 -4.67
N LEU A 342 0.32 10.98 -5.93
CA LEU A 342 -1.08 11.02 -6.40
C LEU A 342 -1.18 10.63 -7.89
N ASP A 343 -1.74 9.45 -8.13
CA ASP A 343 -2.05 8.94 -9.47
C ASP A 343 -3.53 9.14 -9.82
N LEU A 344 -3.80 9.88 -10.90
CA LEU A 344 -5.14 10.10 -11.46
C LEU A 344 -5.63 8.96 -12.38
N GLY A 345 -4.73 8.03 -12.72
CA GLY A 345 -4.94 7.00 -13.73
C GLY A 345 -4.81 7.52 -15.18
N GLY A 346 -4.73 6.61 -16.15
CA GLY A 346 -4.50 6.97 -17.56
C GLY A 346 -5.67 7.68 -18.26
N GLY A 347 -6.88 7.59 -17.71
CA GLY A 347 -8.11 8.16 -18.29
C GLY A 347 -8.61 9.39 -17.53
N VAL A 348 -7.75 10.40 -17.36
CA VAL A 348 -8.00 11.59 -16.54
C VAL A 348 -9.26 12.34 -16.99
N LYS A 349 -10.11 12.68 -16.01
CA LYS A 349 -11.30 13.52 -16.20
C LYS A 349 -11.14 14.86 -15.50
N GLU A 350 -11.80 15.91 -16.01
CA GLU A 350 -11.81 17.25 -15.40
C GLU A 350 -12.19 17.22 -13.90
N LYS A 351 -13.20 16.41 -13.54
CA LYS A 351 -13.64 16.27 -12.15
C LYS A 351 -12.57 15.66 -11.23
N GLN A 352 -11.77 14.71 -11.75
CA GLN A 352 -10.68 14.11 -10.97
C GLN A 352 -9.57 15.13 -10.71
N VAL A 353 -9.27 16.00 -11.69
CA VAL A 353 -8.32 17.11 -11.51
C VAL A 353 -8.80 18.08 -10.44
N TYR A 354 -10.08 18.44 -10.46
CA TYR A 354 -10.67 19.31 -9.44
C TYR A 354 -10.56 18.73 -8.02
N GLU A 355 -10.96 17.47 -7.84
CA GLU A 355 -10.90 16.83 -6.53
C GLU A 355 -9.45 16.58 -6.08
N ALA A 356 -8.52 16.34 -7.01
CA ALA A 356 -7.10 16.29 -6.73
C ALA A 356 -6.60 17.63 -6.16
N PHE A 357 -6.91 18.76 -6.79
CA PHE A 357 -6.55 20.08 -6.24
C PHE A 357 -7.16 20.29 -4.86
N LYS A 358 -8.44 19.96 -4.68
CA LYS A 358 -9.12 20.11 -3.39
C LYS A 358 -8.43 19.32 -2.28
N LEU A 359 -8.01 18.08 -2.56
CA LEU A 359 -7.22 17.25 -1.64
C LEU A 359 -5.88 17.92 -1.29
N LEU A 360 -5.11 18.34 -2.30
CA LEU A 360 -3.78 18.93 -2.08
C LEU A 360 -3.84 20.27 -1.34
N THR A 361 -4.86 21.09 -1.62
CA THR A 361 -5.04 22.39 -0.94
C THR A 361 -5.51 22.26 0.52
N ALA A 362 -5.96 21.07 0.93
CA ALA A 362 -6.34 20.82 2.32
C ALA A 362 -5.14 20.51 3.22
N ASP A 363 -3.99 20.08 2.65
CA ASP A 363 -2.77 19.83 3.41
C ASP A 363 -2.00 21.14 3.66
N PRO A 364 -1.89 21.61 4.92
CA PRO A 364 -1.21 22.86 5.25
C PRO A 364 0.31 22.82 5.03
N LYS A 365 0.91 21.63 4.86
CA LYS A 365 2.34 21.49 4.56
C LYS A 365 2.67 21.86 3.11
N VAL A 366 1.67 21.91 2.23
CA VAL A 366 1.88 22.13 0.81
C VAL A 366 2.21 23.60 0.56
N GLU A 367 3.41 23.85 0.04
CA GLU A 367 3.93 25.16 -0.30
C GLU A 367 3.97 25.40 -1.81
N ALA A 368 3.99 24.34 -2.62
CA ALA A 368 3.93 24.39 -4.09
C ALA A 368 3.27 23.12 -4.65
N ILE A 369 2.69 23.21 -5.86
CA ILE A 369 2.10 22.07 -6.56
C ILE A 369 2.77 21.88 -7.92
N LEU A 370 3.22 20.66 -8.21
CA LEU A 370 3.71 20.23 -9.52
C LEU A 370 2.70 19.31 -10.20
N VAL A 371 2.20 19.74 -11.35
CA VAL A 371 1.30 18.97 -12.21
C VAL A 371 2.08 18.45 -13.40
N ASN A 372 2.17 17.13 -13.53
CA ASN A 372 2.85 16.49 -14.66
C ASN A 372 1.88 15.55 -15.36
N ILE A 373 1.36 15.97 -16.52
CA ILE A 373 0.40 15.19 -17.29
C ILE A 373 0.97 14.85 -18.67
N PHE A 374 1.08 13.55 -18.95
CA PHE A 374 1.35 13.03 -20.29
C PHE A 374 0.02 12.63 -20.94
N GLY A 375 -0.54 13.54 -21.74
CA GLY A 375 -1.90 13.51 -22.26
C GLY A 375 -2.27 12.23 -23.02
N GLY A 376 -1.36 11.60 -23.75
CA GLY A 376 -1.66 10.36 -24.47
C GLY A 376 -2.92 10.52 -25.35
N ILE A 377 -4.04 9.90 -24.95
CA ILE A 377 -5.36 9.96 -25.61
C ILE A 377 -6.18 11.20 -25.20
N VAL A 378 -5.85 11.82 -24.06
CA VAL A 378 -6.56 12.98 -23.50
C VAL A 378 -5.96 14.28 -24.05
N ASN A 379 -6.84 15.17 -24.52
CA ASN A 379 -6.45 16.48 -25.06
C ASN A 379 -5.96 17.42 -23.95
N CYS A 380 -4.73 17.94 -24.09
CA CYS A 380 -4.12 18.84 -23.12
C CYS A 380 -4.92 20.12 -22.86
N ALA A 381 -5.66 20.63 -23.85
CA ALA A 381 -6.50 21.82 -23.69
C ALA A 381 -7.66 21.59 -22.70
N ILE A 382 -8.25 20.38 -22.71
CA ILE A 382 -9.31 20.02 -21.75
C ILE A 382 -8.74 19.98 -20.33
N ILE A 383 -7.55 19.40 -20.16
CA ILE A 383 -6.87 19.34 -18.86
C ILE A 383 -6.51 20.74 -18.37
N ALA A 384 -5.94 21.59 -19.22
CA ALA A 384 -5.55 22.94 -18.85
C ALA A 384 -6.75 23.83 -18.47
N ASN A 385 -7.88 23.70 -19.18
CA ASN A 385 -9.13 24.35 -18.79
C ASN A 385 -9.62 23.85 -17.42
N GLY A 386 -9.52 22.55 -17.17
CA GLY A 386 -9.84 21.96 -15.87
C GLY A 386 -8.95 22.50 -14.73
N ILE A 387 -7.65 22.60 -14.97
CA ILE A 387 -6.68 23.17 -14.02
C ILE A 387 -7.04 24.63 -13.71
N THR A 388 -7.18 25.46 -14.74
CA THR A 388 -7.44 26.91 -14.53
C THR A 388 -8.77 27.16 -13.83
N LYS A 389 -9.79 26.35 -14.12
CA LYS A 389 -11.07 26.37 -13.42
C LYS A 389 -10.93 25.96 -11.96
N ALA A 390 -10.26 24.85 -11.67
CA ALA A 390 -10.02 24.41 -10.30
C ALA A 390 -9.24 25.45 -9.48
N CYS A 391 -8.20 26.07 -10.06
CA CYS A 391 -7.44 27.13 -9.39
C CYS A 391 -8.30 28.35 -9.02
N ARG A 392 -9.27 28.72 -9.87
CA ARG A 392 -10.18 29.85 -9.61
C ARG A 392 -11.23 29.50 -8.57
N GLU A 393 -11.85 28.34 -8.68
CA GLU A 393 -12.93 27.90 -7.79
C GLU A 393 -12.43 27.57 -6.38
N LEU A 394 -11.21 27.03 -6.26
CA LEU A 394 -10.59 26.67 -4.98
C LEU A 394 -9.70 27.77 -4.39
N GLU A 395 -9.60 28.93 -5.06
CA GLU A 395 -8.76 30.07 -4.64
C GLU A 395 -7.31 29.65 -4.31
N LEU A 396 -6.64 28.97 -5.26
CA LEU A 396 -5.31 28.41 -5.03
C LEU A 396 -4.30 29.50 -4.63
N LYS A 397 -3.67 29.33 -3.46
CA LYS A 397 -2.73 30.31 -2.87
C LYS A 397 -1.26 29.97 -3.09
N VAL A 398 -0.97 28.71 -3.36
CA VAL A 398 0.39 28.20 -3.55
C VAL A 398 0.80 28.26 -5.03
N PRO A 399 2.10 28.45 -5.35
CA PRO A 399 2.60 28.38 -6.71
C PRO A 399 2.26 27.05 -7.38
N LEU A 400 1.87 27.12 -8.64
CA LEU A 400 1.54 25.97 -9.48
C LEU A 400 2.52 25.90 -10.65
N VAL A 401 3.23 24.78 -10.75
CA VAL A 401 4.08 24.44 -11.90
C VAL A 401 3.36 23.38 -12.70
N VAL A 402 3.15 23.64 -14.00
CA VAL A 402 2.42 22.71 -14.88
C VAL A 402 3.30 22.30 -16.05
N ARG A 403 3.49 20.98 -16.19
CA ARG A 403 4.03 20.33 -17.39
C ARG A 403 2.92 19.49 -18.03
N LEU A 404 2.52 19.86 -19.24
CA LEU A 404 1.61 19.09 -20.09
C LEU A 404 2.39 18.60 -21.31
N GLU A 405 2.12 17.39 -21.78
CA GLU A 405 2.72 16.86 -23.02
C GLU A 405 1.69 16.01 -23.76
N GLY A 406 1.51 16.19 -25.07
CA GLY A 406 0.57 15.37 -25.84
C GLY A 406 -0.11 16.12 -26.99
N GLN A 407 -1.22 15.55 -27.49
CA GLN A 407 -1.95 16.12 -28.61
C GLN A 407 -2.53 17.51 -28.27
N HIS A 408 -2.40 18.46 -29.20
CA HIS A 408 -2.74 19.89 -29.03
C HIS A 408 -1.94 20.65 -27.97
N TYR A 409 -0.70 20.23 -27.68
CA TYR A 409 0.26 21.02 -26.90
C TYR A 409 0.50 22.43 -27.48
N CYS A 410 0.36 22.60 -28.80
CA CYS A 410 0.66 23.85 -29.52
C CYS A 410 -0.53 24.81 -29.73
N PHE A 411 -1.70 24.62 -29.10
CA PHE A 411 -2.84 25.54 -29.26
C PHE A 411 -3.09 26.39 -27.99
N TRP A 412 -2.07 27.13 -27.59
CA TRP A 412 -2.28 28.38 -26.86
C TRP A 412 -2.22 29.52 -27.88
N ASP A 413 -3.40 29.90 -28.34
CA ASP A 413 -3.59 31.12 -29.11
C ASP A 413 -3.20 32.32 -28.24
N THR A 414 -2.06 32.94 -28.55
CA THR A 414 -1.49 34.13 -27.89
C THR A 414 -2.36 35.39 -28.04
N THR A 415 -3.59 35.29 -28.55
CA THR A 415 -4.43 36.47 -28.87
C THR A 415 -5.56 36.76 -27.90
N ARG A 416 -5.75 36.00 -26.81
CA ARG A 416 -6.76 36.33 -25.78
C ARG A 416 -6.13 36.51 -24.39
N PRO A 417 -5.95 37.77 -23.92
CA PRO A 417 -5.37 38.03 -22.62
C PRO A 417 -6.32 37.62 -21.49
N VAL A 418 -5.83 36.79 -20.57
CA VAL A 418 -6.42 36.60 -19.23
C VAL A 418 -5.91 37.75 -18.37
N THR A 419 -6.76 38.75 -18.12
CA THR A 419 -6.40 39.94 -17.34
C THR A 419 -6.35 39.64 -15.84
N ILE A 420 -5.19 39.88 -15.21
CA ILE A 420 -4.98 39.89 -13.76
C ILE A 420 -4.93 41.36 -13.30
N ARG A 421 -5.71 41.75 -12.28
CA ARG A 421 -5.70 43.09 -11.67
C ARG A 421 -4.85 43.09 -10.39
N SER A 422 -3.98 44.08 -10.23
CA SER A 422 -3.22 44.37 -9.00
C SER A 422 -3.78 45.58 -8.25
N PHE A 423 -3.75 45.55 -6.91
CA PHE A 423 -4.05 46.69 -6.03
C PHE A 423 -2.74 47.30 -5.47
N PRO A 424 -2.67 48.62 -5.19
CA PRO A 424 -1.41 49.31 -4.93
C PRO A 424 -1.09 49.48 -3.43
N GLY A 425 0.20 49.40 -3.10
CA GLY A 425 0.78 50.08 -1.94
C GLY A 425 1.72 49.24 -1.08
N THR A 426 3.02 49.30 -1.36
CA THR A 426 4.10 49.44 -0.34
C THR A 426 5.44 49.68 -1.04
N ASN A 427 6.08 50.79 -0.69
CA ASN A 427 7.36 51.25 -1.23
C ASN A 427 8.53 50.61 -0.47
N ALA A 428 9.37 49.84 -1.17
CA ALA A 428 10.77 49.62 -0.81
C ALA A 428 11.58 49.41 -2.10
N ARG A 429 12.55 50.30 -2.37
CA ARG A 429 13.39 50.26 -3.57
C ARG A 429 14.60 49.35 -3.33
N MET A 430 14.70 48.25 -4.09
CA MET A 430 15.95 47.55 -4.40
C MET A 430 16.09 47.46 -5.93
N ASN A 431 17.21 47.95 -6.46
CA ASN A 431 17.59 47.82 -7.86
C ASN A 431 18.09 46.40 -8.13
N ILE A 432 17.27 45.60 -8.81
CA ILE A 432 17.62 44.28 -9.37
C ILE A 432 17.60 44.45 -10.91
N PRO A 433 18.58 43.92 -11.67
CA PRO A 433 18.53 43.91 -13.13
C PRO A 433 17.23 43.27 -13.59
N THR A 434 16.48 43.98 -14.44
CA THR A 434 15.10 43.69 -14.81
C THR A 434 14.91 42.24 -15.25
N GLY A 435 14.22 41.44 -14.43
CA GLY A 435 13.83 40.10 -14.85
C GLY A 435 13.32 39.11 -13.81
N VAL A 436 13.21 39.41 -12.50
CA VAL A 436 12.59 38.46 -11.54
C VAL A 436 11.92 39.20 -10.39
N MET A 437 10.59 39.02 -10.31
CA MET A 437 9.67 39.09 -9.15
C MET A 437 8.39 39.88 -9.48
N ASP A 438 7.37 39.16 -9.95
CA ASP A 438 6.03 39.23 -9.34
C ASP A 438 5.14 38.06 -9.82
N ARG A 439 4.38 37.53 -8.88
CA ARG A 439 3.53 36.33 -8.93
C ARG A 439 2.81 36.11 -10.27
N CYS A 440 3.12 35.02 -10.98
CA CYS A 440 2.35 34.53 -12.14
C CYS A 440 2.56 33.03 -12.36
N ILE A 441 1.49 32.34 -12.76
CA ILE A 441 1.47 30.94 -13.23
C ILE A 441 2.50 30.76 -14.35
N GLN A 442 3.51 29.91 -14.16
CA GLN A 442 4.39 29.44 -15.22
C GLN A 442 3.91 28.06 -15.69
N VAL A 443 3.30 28.02 -16.88
CA VAL A 443 3.22 26.79 -17.68
C VAL A 443 4.56 26.67 -18.40
N ALA A 444 5.39 25.71 -18.01
CA ALA A 444 6.63 25.45 -18.70
C ALA A 444 6.31 24.77 -20.03
N VAL A 445 6.41 25.54 -21.12
CA VAL A 445 6.40 25.01 -22.48
C VAL A 445 7.84 24.92 -22.96
N GLY A 446 8.34 23.72 -23.23
CA GLY A 446 9.73 23.54 -23.65
C GLY A 446 10.06 22.12 -24.10
N VAL A 447 10.13 21.94 -25.43
CA VAL A 447 11.02 20.97 -26.06
C VAL A 447 12.17 21.79 -26.65
N GLU A 448 13.35 21.71 -26.03
CA GLU A 448 14.61 21.81 -26.77
C GLU A 448 15.53 20.67 -26.33
N CYS A 449 16.12 20.04 -27.33
CA CYS A 449 17.01 18.91 -27.24
C CYS A 449 18.17 19.15 -26.26
N MET A 450 18.61 18.04 -25.65
CA MET A 450 19.99 17.77 -25.25
C MET A 450 21.02 18.81 -25.71
N THR A 451 21.44 19.68 -24.78
CA THR A 451 22.85 20.05 -24.48
C THR A 451 22.83 21.21 -23.48
N SER A 452 23.49 21.03 -22.34
CA SER A 452 23.85 22.01 -21.27
C SER A 452 23.11 21.85 -19.94
N ILE A 453 23.47 20.79 -19.19
CA ILE A 453 23.37 20.79 -17.72
C ILE A 453 24.79 21.11 -17.23
N LEU A 454 25.03 22.36 -16.89
CA LEU A 454 26.11 22.84 -16.02
C LEU A 454 25.57 24.12 -15.37
N ASP A 455 25.82 24.26 -14.06
CA ASP A 455 25.53 25.40 -13.18
C ASP A 455 24.15 25.46 -12.50
N MET A 456 23.97 24.57 -11.53
CA MET A 456 23.30 24.90 -10.26
C MET A 456 24.10 24.31 -9.09
N THR A 457 25.32 24.81 -8.88
CA THR A 457 26.21 24.43 -7.76
C THR A 457 26.78 25.61 -6.97
N GLU A 458 26.11 26.77 -6.94
CA GLU A 458 26.51 27.88 -6.06
C GLU A 458 25.32 28.53 -5.37
N PHE A 459 24.69 27.81 -4.43
CA PHE A 459 23.88 28.45 -3.39
C PHE A 459 23.83 27.60 -2.11
N ALA A 460 24.97 27.04 -1.70
CA ALA A 460 25.07 26.31 -0.43
C ALA A 460 26.50 26.27 0.13
N SER A 461 27.21 27.40 0.18
CA SER A 461 28.35 27.55 1.10
C SER A 461 28.79 29.00 1.17
N THR A 462 28.42 29.72 2.22
CA THR A 462 29.27 30.75 2.86
C THR A 462 28.53 31.38 4.03
N HIS A 463 28.62 30.76 5.21
CA HIS A 463 28.65 31.46 6.49
C HIS A 463 29.78 30.83 7.30
N GLY A 464 30.90 31.54 7.43
CA GLY A 464 32.07 31.05 8.15
C GLY A 464 33.24 32.04 8.12
N SER A 465 33.27 32.90 9.15
CA SER A 465 34.45 33.54 9.76
C SER A 465 35.36 34.47 8.95
N SER A 466 35.34 35.72 9.42
CA SER A 466 36.40 36.73 9.36
C SER A 466 37.73 36.31 10.02
N SER A 467 38.84 36.50 9.30
CA SER A 467 40.20 36.94 9.74
C SER A 467 41.12 36.65 8.54
N GLY A 468 41.85 37.58 7.93
CA GLY A 468 42.78 38.53 8.49
C GLY A 468 44.21 38.02 8.24
N VAL A 469 45.01 38.85 7.55
CA VAL A 469 46.50 38.89 7.49
C VAL A 469 47.16 38.54 6.14
N GLN A 470 47.79 39.61 5.61
CA GLN A 470 48.83 39.81 4.58
C GLN A 470 48.48 39.67 3.10
#